data_AF-A0AAJ6CUX2-F1
#
_entry.id   AF-A0AAJ6CUX2-F1
#
_cell.length_a   1.000
_cell.length_b   1.000
_cell.length_c   1.000
_cell.angle_alpha   90.00
_cell.angle_beta   90.00
_cell.angle_gamma   90.00
#
_symmetry.space_group_name_H-M   'P 1'
#
loop_
_entity.id
_entity.type
_entity.pdbx_description
1 polymer ?
#
loop_
_entity_poly.entity_id
_entity_poly.type
_entity_poly.pdbx_seq_one_letter_code
_entity_poly.pdbx_strand_id
1 'polypeptide(L)'
;MHAANELGRLGLSFDFVHGVDQNSAEIDRAYSRLLNWTLHKRSLTRGEISVYLGHRKIWQEVMRKGMDFALVFEDDFKIRNDEQFIQAINDAISHRGIWSIVKFFDFNHKKVVESIRVGATHLVGYKYPASGAVAYLINRQAAQSLLRRRHLFRPIDEDFSHPWEFAIRVWSTSPNLVDEVSPQLGGSILESERSDLRSKRIVVRSVWGNFLQARKFLRSLWYRRARAANAPETVTTQAAADDPANL
;
A
#
# COMPACT_ATOMS: atom_id res chain seq x y z
N MET A 1 5.83 -20.09 -10.15
CA MET A 1 7.08 -20.11 -10.92
C MET A 1 7.60 -18.69 -11.21
N HIS A 2 6.75 -17.76 -11.67
CA HIS A 2 7.14 -16.37 -11.95
C HIS A 2 7.79 -15.63 -10.76
N ALA A 3 7.09 -15.45 -9.64
CA ALA A 3 7.61 -14.75 -8.46
C ALA A 3 8.92 -15.36 -7.91
N ALA A 4 9.03 -16.70 -7.89
CA ALA A 4 10.23 -17.38 -7.44
C ALA A 4 11.44 -17.12 -8.35
N ASN A 5 11.22 -17.02 -9.67
CA ASN A 5 12.27 -16.70 -10.64
C ASN A 5 12.73 -15.25 -10.48
N GLU A 6 11.79 -14.31 -10.31
CA GLU A 6 12.10 -12.89 -10.09
C GLU A 6 12.96 -12.69 -8.83
N LEU A 7 12.61 -13.32 -7.71
CA LEU A 7 13.38 -13.21 -6.47
C LEU A 7 14.69 -14.02 -6.51
N GLY A 8 14.69 -15.18 -7.17
CA GLY A 8 15.88 -16.00 -7.37
C GLY A 8 16.96 -15.28 -8.15
N ARG A 9 16.58 -14.47 -9.15
CA ARG A 9 17.49 -13.61 -9.92
C ARG A 9 18.22 -12.58 -9.05
N LEU A 10 17.59 -12.12 -7.98
CA LEU A 10 18.17 -11.19 -7.00
C LEU A 10 18.97 -11.90 -5.89
N GLY A 11 18.99 -13.23 -5.84
CA GLY A 11 19.60 -13.99 -4.74
C GLY A 11 18.87 -13.80 -3.41
N LEU A 12 17.61 -13.34 -3.41
CA LEU A 12 16.84 -13.13 -2.19
C LEU A 12 16.19 -14.43 -1.74
N SER A 13 16.39 -14.78 -0.47
CA SER A 13 15.61 -15.85 0.18
C SER A 13 14.20 -15.35 0.45
N PHE A 14 13.18 -16.19 0.22
CA PHE A 14 11.78 -15.82 0.37
C PHE A 14 10.96 -16.95 0.99
N ASP A 15 9.89 -16.56 1.68
CA ASP A 15 8.84 -17.46 2.15
C ASP A 15 7.56 -17.17 1.38
N PHE A 16 6.89 -18.21 0.88
CA PHE A 16 5.54 -18.07 0.34
C PHE A 16 4.52 -18.17 1.47
N VAL A 17 3.70 -17.13 1.63
CA VAL A 17 2.55 -17.14 2.52
C VAL A 17 1.29 -17.36 1.72
N HIS A 18 0.66 -18.52 1.89
CA HIS A 18 -0.60 -18.81 1.22
C HIS A 18 -1.71 -17.85 1.67
N GLY A 19 -2.35 -17.24 0.67
CA GLY A 19 -3.57 -16.46 0.85
C GLY A 19 -4.68 -17.25 1.54
N VAL A 20 -5.69 -16.54 2.04
CA VAL A 20 -6.88 -17.18 2.60
C VAL A 20 -7.81 -17.57 1.46
N ASP A 21 -8.32 -18.79 1.43
CA ASP A 21 -9.33 -19.17 0.43
C ASP A 21 -10.52 -18.20 0.49
N GLN A 22 -10.85 -17.59 -0.66
CA GLN A 22 -11.95 -16.65 -0.80
C GLN A 22 -13.30 -17.28 -0.44
N ASN A 23 -13.45 -18.60 -0.46
CA ASN A 23 -14.67 -19.31 -0.07
C ASN A 23 -14.71 -19.71 1.41
N SER A 24 -13.64 -19.44 2.17
CA SER A 24 -13.57 -19.80 3.58
C SER A 24 -14.48 -18.92 4.46
N ALA A 25 -14.93 -19.49 5.59
CA ALA A 25 -15.67 -18.76 6.61
C ALA A 25 -14.85 -17.64 7.30
N GLU A 26 -13.52 -17.64 7.13
CA GLU A 26 -12.65 -16.59 7.65
C GLU A 26 -12.92 -15.24 6.97
N ILE A 27 -13.23 -15.26 5.68
CA ILE A 27 -13.60 -14.08 4.89
C ILE A 27 -14.80 -13.36 5.51
N ASP A 28 -15.85 -14.12 5.83
CA ASP A 28 -17.09 -13.57 6.39
C ASP A 28 -16.90 -13.06 7.83
N ARG A 29 -16.05 -13.73 8.63
CA ARG A 29 -15.70 -13.26 9.98
C ARG A 29 -14.85 -11.99 9.97
N ALA A 30 -13.95 -11.87 9.00
CA ALA A 30 -13.06 -10.72 8.88
C ALA A 30 -13.80 -9.46 8.42
N TYR A 31 -14.81 -9.60 7.55
CA TYR A 31 -15.48 -8.49 6.90
C TYR A 31 -16.62 -7.88 7.73
N SER A 32 -16.57 -6.56 7.96
CA SER A 32 -17.67 -5.82 8.59
C SER A 32 -18.48 -5.05 7.54
N ARG A 33 -19.67 -5.56 7.23
CA ARG A 33 -20.64 -4.89 6.35
C ARG A 33 -21.06 -3.52 6.88
N LEU A 34 -21.25 -3.40 8.19
CA LEU A 34 -21.65 -2.14 8.83
C LEU A 34 -20.55 -1.08 8.71
N LEU A 35 -19.30 -1.42 9.04
CA LEU A 35 -18.17 -0.49 8.88
C LEU A 35 -17.94 -0.16 7.40
N ASN A 36 -18.13 -1.11 6.50
CA ASN A 36 -18.01 -0.86 5.07
C ASN A 36 -19.06 0.14 4.59
N TRP A 37 -20.32 -0.05 4.98
CA TRP A 37 -21.41 0.84 4.60
C TRP A 37 -21.19 2.27 5.14
N THR A 38 -20.71 2.38 6.38
CA THR A 38 -20.51 3.67 7.06
C THR A 38 -19.22 4.38 6.65
N LEU A 39 -18.13 3.66 6.38
CA LEU A 39 -16.79 4.24 6.23
C LEU A 39 -16.15 4.04 4.86
N HIS A 40 -16.78 3.28 3.97
CA HIS A 40 -16.26 3.00 2.63
C HIS A 40 -17.33 3.14 1.54
N LYS A 41 -16.89 3.42 0.31
CA LYS A 41 -17.79 3.83 -0.78
C LYS A 41 -18.47 2.65 -1.49
N ARG A 42 -17.85 1.46 -1.42
CA ARG A 42 -18.33 0.23 -2.08
C ARG A 42 -18.07 -0.97 -1.21
N SER A 43 -18.78 -2.07 -1.45
CA SER A 43 -18.45 -3.36 -0.87
C SER A 43 -17.07 -3.84 -1.31
N LEU A 44 -16.45 -4.68 -0.49
CA LEU A 44 -15.25 -5.43 -0.88
C LEU A 44 -15.67 -6.69 -1.60
N THR A 45 -14.85 -7.12 -2.56
CA THR A 45 -14.94 -8.47 -3.10
C THR A 45 -14.35 -9.49 -2.11
N ARG A 46 -14.69 -10.76 -2.28
CA ARG A 46 -14.11 -11.82 -1.43
C ARG A 46 -12.61 -11.98 -1.73
N GLY A 47 -12.20 -11.81 -2.99
CA GLY A 47 -10.78 -11.73 -3.37
C GLY A 47 -10.03 -10.61 -2.65
N GLU A 48 -10.60 -9.40 -2.55
CA GLU A 48 -9.96 -8.29 -1.84
C GLU A 48 -9.77 -8.57 -0.33
N ILE A 49 -10.73 -9.26 0.27
CA ILE A 49 -10.64 -9.67 1.68
C ILE A 49 -9.56 -10.74 1.83
N SER A 50 -9.51 -11.71 0.91
CA SER A 50 -8.47 -12.76 0.87
C SER A 50 -7.06 -12.17 0.77
N VAL A 51 -6.82 -11.26 -0.18
CA VAL A 51 -5.54 -10.57 -0.35
C VAL A 51 -5.14 -9.82 0.92
N TYR A 52 -6.09 -9.06 1.52
CA TYR A 52 -5.83 -8.38 2.80
C TYR A 52 -5.40 -9.37 3.89
N LEU A 53 -6.13 -10.48 4.06
CA LEU A 53 -5.79 -11.49 5.07
C LEU A 53 -4.42 -12.13 4.81
N GLY A 54 -4.03 -12.32 3.54
CA GLY A 54 -2.68 -12.73 3.15
C GLY A 54 -1.62 -11.77 3.68
N HIS A 55 -1.77 -10.46 3.47
CA HIS A 55 -0.85 -9.47 4.05
C HIS A 55 -0.85 -9.49 5.58
N ARG A 56 -2.01 -9.70 6.24
CA ARG A 56 -2.05 -9.84 7.71
C ARG A 56 -1.24 -11.04 8.19
N LYS A 57 -1.32 -12.19 7.51
CA LYS A 57 -0.49 -13.36 7.84
C LYS A 57 0.99 -13.03 7.72
N ILE A 58 1.40 -12.34 6.66
CA ILE A 58 2.79 -11.88 6.50
C ILE A 58 3.20 -10.99 7.68
N TRP A 59 2.40 -9.99 8.04
CA TRP A 59 2.71 -9.12 9.18
C TRP A 59 2.75 -9.85 10.53
N GLN A 60 1.90 -10.87 10.72
CA GLN A 60 1.96 -11.74 11.89
C GLN A 60 3.28 -12.51 11.94
N GLU A 61 3.77 -13.02 10.79
CA GLU A 61 5.09 -13.64 10.71
C GLU A 61 6.23 -12.66 11.00
N VAL A 62 6.14 -11.40 10.57
CA VAL A 62 7.11 -10.34 10.97
C VAL A 62 7.17 -10.23 12.49
N MET A 63 6.03 -10.25 13.17
CA MET A 63 5.99 -10.17 14.64
C MET A 63 6.56 -11.43 15.26
N ARG A 64 6.10 -12.61 14.79
CA ARG A 64 6.45 -13.92 15.34
C ARG A 64 7.95 -14.21 15.22
N LYS A 65 8.54 -13.91 14.06
CA LYS A 65 9.97 -14.10 13.79
C LYS A 65 10.84 -12.97 14.35
N GLY A 66 10.25 -11.90 14.87
CA GLY A 66 11.00 -10.74 15.35
C GLY A 66 11.85 -10.11 14.24
N MET A 67 11.27 -9.88 13.06
CA MET A 67 11.94 -9.23 11.93
C MET A 67 11.79 -7.71 12.01
N ASP A 68 12.86 -6.95 11.76
CA ASP A 68 12.82 -5.48 11.76
C ASP A 68 12.05 -4.91 10.59
N PHE A 69 12.19 -5.57 9.44
CA PHE A 69 11.55 -5.21 8.18
C PHE A 69 11.06 -6.46 7.46
N ALA A 70 10.10 -6.27 6.57
CA ALA A 70 9.72 -7.28 5.59
C ALA A 70 9.54 -6.63 4.22
N LEU A 71 10.12 -7.27 3.21
CA LEU A 71 9.85 -6.98 1.81
C LEU A 71 8.70 -7.88 1.37
N VAL A 72 7.58 -7.27 0.98
CA VAL A 72 6.33 -7.97 0.68
C VAL A 72 5.99 -7.79 -0.78
N PHE A 73 5.60 -8.88 -1.42
CA PHE A 73 5.13 -8.92 -2.80
C PHE A 73 3.77 -9.62 -2.91
N GLU A 74 2.96 -9.19 -3.87
CA GLU A 74 1.91 -10.01 -4.49
C GLU A 74 2.55 -11.03 -5.44
N ASP A 75 1.78 -11.93 -6.07
CA ASP A 75 2.32 -13.00 -6.92
C ASP A 75 2.61 -12.59 -8.38
N ASP A 76 2.11 -11.43 -8.79
CA ASP A 76 2.06 -10.92 -10.16
C ASP A 76 2.93 -9.67 -10.37
N PHE A 77 4.12 -9.64 -9.77
CA PHE A 77 5.06 -8.52 -9.90
C PHE A 77 6.22 -8.81 -10.86
N LYS A 78 6.84 -7.76 -11.42
CA LYS A 78 8.09 -7.85 -12.17
C LYS A 78 9.05 -6.74 -11.74
N ILE A 79 10.30 -7.07 -11.47
CA ILE A 79 11.33 -6.07 -11.14
C ILE A 79 11.86 -5.45 -12.43
N ARG A 80 11.87 -4.11 -12.49
CA ARG A 80 12.25 -3.35 -13.69
C ARG A 80 13.75 -3.31 -13.89
N ASN A 81 14.48 -3.09 -12.79
CA ASN A 81 15.94 -3.02 -12.77
C ASN A 81 16.44 -3.53 -11.42
N ASP A 82 17.26 -4.57 -11.44
CA ASP A 82 17.68 -5.30 -10.24
C ASP A 82 18.58 -4.47 -9.33
N GLU A 83 19.59 -3.84 -9.91
CA GLU A 83 20.55 -3.00 -9.20
C GLU A 83 19.85 -1.83 -8.52
N GLN A 84 18.97 -1.14 -9.25
CA GLN A 84 18.20 -0.02 -8.73
C GLN A 84 17.22 -0.46 -7.62
N PHE A 85 16.61 -1.64 -7.76
CA PHE A 85 15.70 -2.17 -6.75
C PHE A 85 16.43 -2.55 -5.46
N ILE A 86 17.55 -3.26 -5.56
CA ILE A 86 18.40 -3.60 -4.42
C ILE A 86 18.96 -2.33 -3.77
N GLN A 87 19.41 -1.36 -4.56
CA GLN A 87 19.86 -0.07 -4.05
C GLN A 87 18.75 0.63 -3.26
N ALA A 88 17.52 0.64 -3.76
CA ALA A 88 16.38 1.25 -3.07
C ALA A 88 16.03 0.57 -1.75
N ILE A 89 16.15 -0.76 -1.67
CA ILE A 89 16.00 -1.50 -0.42
C ILE A 89 17.09 -1.09 0.58
N ASN A 90 18.36 -1.06 0.15
CA ASN A 90 19.49 -0.71 1.00
C ASN A 90 19.40 0.75 1.50
N ASP A 91 19.05 1.68 0.62
CA ASP A 91 18.84 3.08 0.95
C ASP A 91 17.71 3.24 1.97
N ALA A 92 16.59 2.53 1.78
CA ALA A 92 15.47 2.54 2.72
C ALA A 92 15.90 1.98 4.09
N ILE A 93 16.55 0.82 4.14
CA ILE A 93 17.02 0.21 5.39
C ILE A 93 17.98 1.14 6.14
N SER A 94 18.92 1.77 5.43
CA SER A 94 19.88 2.73 6.01
C SER A 94 19.18 3.97 6.61
N HIS A 95 18.02 4.34 6.08
CA HIS A 95 17.22 5.48 6.53
C HIS A 95 15.93 5.06 7.25
N ARG A 96 15.93 3.92 7.95
CA ARG A 96 14.76 3.32 8.62
C ARG A 96 13.94 4.22 9.55
N GLY A 97 14.49 5.36 10.01
CA GLY A 97 13.81 6.30 10.90
C GLY A 97 12.78 7.22 10.23
N ILE A 98 12.76 7.29 8.90
CA ILE A 98 11.96 8.30 8.18
C ILE A 98 10.78 7.75 7.39
N TRP A 99 10.52 6.45 7.50
CA TRP A 99 9.43 5.76 6.81
C TRP A 99 8.86 4.63 7.67
N SER A 100 7.62 4.25 7.37
CA SER A 100 6.94 3.07 7.92
C SER A 100 6.68 2.04 6.83
N ILE A 101 6.34 2.52 5.63
CA ILE A 101 6.20 1.75 4.40
C ILE A 101 6.89 2.49 3.26
N VAL A 102 7.66 1.78 2.43
CA VAL A 102 8.15 2.24 1.13
C VAL A 102 7.54 1.36 0.05
N LYS A 103 6.71 1.94 -0.81
CA LYS A 103 6.11 1.25 -1.96
C LYS A 103 7.05 1.30 -3.16
N PHE A 104 7.16 0.19 -3.88
CA PHE A 104 7.95 0.09 -5.11
C PHE A 104 7.10 0.12 -6.38
N PHE A 105 5.76 0.15 -6.21
CA PHE A 105 4.78 0.27 -7.29
C PHE A 105 3.55 1.06 -6.85
N ASP A 106 3.06 1.89 -7.77
CA ASP A 106 1.80 2.62 -7.72
C ASP A 106 1.09 2.55 -9.09
N PHE A 107 -0.19 2.17 -9.11
CA PHE A 107 -0.97 2.05 -10.36
C PHE A 107 -1.23 3.39 -11.08
N ASN A 108 -1.29 4.49 -10.35
CA ASN A 108 -1.65 5.80 -10.90
C ASN A 108 -0.74 6.87 -10.32
N HIS A 109 -0.09 7.64 -11.19
CA HIS A 109 0.66 8.82 -10.78
C HIS A 109 -0.29 9.83 -10.15
N LYS A 110 -0.06 10.14 -8.88
CA LYS A 110 -0.78 11.19 -8.14
C LYS A 110 0.11 12.43 -8.09
N LYS A 111 -0.50 13.62 -7.94
CA LYS A 111 0.27 14.84 -7.67
C LYS A 111 1.14 14.64 -6.42
N VAL A 112 2.45 14.70 -6.60
CA VAL A 112 3.45 14.67 -5.53
C VAL A 112 3.26 15.93 -4.69
N VAL A 113 3.27 15.76 -3.36
CA VAL A 113 3.12 16.88 -2.41
C VAL A 113 4.34 17.03 -1.50
N GLU A 114 5.17 16.00 -1.40
CA GLU A 114 6.44 16.01 -0.70
C GLU A 114 7.40 15.03 -1.39
N SER A 115 8.69 15.33 -1.39
CA SER A 115 9.71 14.38 -1.83
C SER A 115 10.99 14.50 -1.00
N ILE A 116 11.73 13.40 -0.96
CA ILE A 116 13.02 13.29 -0.28
C ILE A 116 13.95 12.39 -1.11
N ARG A 117 15.26 12.57 -0.93
CA ARG A 117 16.26 11.60 -1.39
C ARG A 117 16.85 10.86 -0.21
N VAL A 118 16.94 9.54 -0.33
CA VAL A 118 17.65 8.65 0.60
C VAL A 118 18.72 7.92 -0.20
N GLY A 119 19.98 8.25 0.03
CA GLY A 119 21.07 7.77 -0.85
C GLY A 119 20.81 8.13 -2.32
N ALA A 120 20.78 7.12 -3.19
CA ALA A 120 20.48 7.27 -4.62
C ALA A 120 18.97 7.22 -4.93
N THR A 121 18.14 6.87 -3.95
CA THR A 121 16.72 6.60 -4.13
C THR A 121 15.87 7.84 -3.89
N HIS A 122 15.01 8.14 -4.87
CA HIS A 122 14.04 9.23 -4.77
C HIS A 122 12.70 8.70 -4.27
N LEU A 123 12.24 9.25 -3.14
CA LEU A 123 10.98 8.91 -2.51
C LEU A 123 10.01 10.08 -2.59
N VAL A 124 8.76 9.79 -2.94
CA VAL A 124 7.69 10.76 -3.09
C VAL A 124 6.52 10.41 -2.17
N GLY A 125 5.89 11.45 -1.65
CA GLY A 125 4.68 11.38 -0.85
C GLY A 125 3.54 12.11 -1.56
N TYR A 126 2.34 11.58 -1.38
CA TYR A 126 1.14 12.08 -2.02
C TYR A 126 0.16 12.65 -1.01
N LYS A 127 -0.83 13.41 -1.51
CA LYS A 127 -1.99 13.83 -0.71
C LYS A 127 -2.63 12.64 0.01
N TYR A 128 -2.79 11.52 -0.69
CA TYR A 128 -3.06 10.21 -0.11
C TYR A 128 -2.18 9.21 -0.84
N PRO A 129 -1.52 8.27 -0.14
CA PRO A 129 -0.79 7.17 -0.78
C PRO A 129 -1.54 6.58 -1.97
N ALA A 130 -0.81 6.30 -3.05
CA ALA A 130 -1.39 5.74 -4.27
C ALA A 130 -1.85 4.29 -4.05
N SER A 131 -2.76 3.84 -4.93
CA SER A 131 -3.36 2.50 -4.85
C SER A 131 -2.35 1.41 -5.19
N GLY A 132 -2.67 0.16 -4.83
CA GLY A 132 -1.81 -1.01 -4.98
C GLY A 132 -1.03 -1.37 -3.72
N ALA A 133 -0.81 -2.66 -3.52
CA ALA A 133 0.05 -3.25 -2.49
C ALA A 133 1.00 -4.31 -3.06
N VAL A 134 1.26 -4.22 -4.38
CA VAL A 134 2.01 -5.21 -5.19
C VAL A 134 3.42 -5.45 -4.67
N ALA A 135 4.15 -4.40 -4.32
CA ALA A 135 5.50 -4.51 -3.76
C ALA A 135 5.79 -3.37 -2.79
N TYR A 136 6.14 -3.70 -1.56
CA TYR A 136 6.49 -2.71 -0.55
C TYR A 136 7.41 -3.26 0.55
N LEU A 137 8.27 -2.39 1.07
CA LEU A 137 9.02 -2.62 2.30
C LEU A 137 8.23 -2.07 3.49
N ILE A 138 8.10 -2.83 4.56
CA ILE A 138 7.40 -2.42 5.79
C ILE A 138 8.25 -2.66 7.03
N ASN A 139 8.23 -1.73 7.97
CA ASN A 139 8.89 -1.92 9.26
C ASN A 139 7.99 -2.62 10.30
N ARG A 140 8.60 -3.23 11.32
CA ARG A 140 7.88 -3.98 12.36
C ARG A 140 6.77 -3.16 13.02
N GLN A 141 7.03 -1.91 13.35
CA GLN A 141 6.06 -1.04 14.03
C GLN A 141 4.82 -0.79 13.16
N ALA A 142 5.01 -0.60 11.86
CA ALA A 142 3.93 -0.42 10.89
C ALA A 142 3.09 -1.69 10.75
N ALA A 143 3.75 -2.84 10.61
CA ALA A 143 3.09 -4.15 10.57
C ALA A 143 2.24 -4.38 11.83
N GLN A 144 2.79 -4.12 13.02
CA GLN A 144 2.05 -4.18 14.29
C GLN A 144 0.86 -3.23 14.31
N SER A 145 1.07 -2.00 13.84
CA SER A 145 0.03 -0.97 13.84
C SER A 145 -1.14 -1.32 12.94
N LEU A 146 -0.87 -1.84 11.74
CA LEU A 146 -1.88 -2.30 10.78
C LEU A 146 -2.66 -3.51 11.30
N LEU A 147 -2.01 -4.42 12.04
CA LEU A 147 -2.66 -5.59 12.67
C LEU A 147 -3.71 -5.20 13.72
N ARG A 148 -3.71 -3.96 14.23
CA ARG A 148 -4.77 -3.46 15.13
C ARG A 148 -6.14 -3.38 14.45
N ARG A 149 -6.20 -3.44 13.10
CA ARG A 149 -7.45 -3.54 12.35
C ARG A 149 -8.14 -4.87 12.62
N ARG A 150 -9.15 -4.85 13.50
CA ARG A 150 -9.93 -6.05 13.83
C ARG A 150 -10.78 -6.53 12.66
N HIS A 151 -11.58 -5.63 12.09
CA HIS A 151 -12.49 -5.92 10.99
C HIS A 151 -12.08 -5.17 9.72
N LEU A 152 -12.20 -5.86 8.58
CA LEU A 152 -11.94 -5.34 7.26
C LEU A 152 -13.19 -4.68 6.72
N PHE A 153 -13.02 -3.50 6.14
CA PHE A 153 -14.12 -2.74 5.54
C PHE A 153 -13.70 -1.88 4.34
N ARG A 154 -12.41 -1.88 4.01
CA ARG A 154 -11.78 -1.30 2.82
C ARG A 154 -10.60 -2.20 2.41
N PRO A 155 -10.22 -2.24 1.13
CA PRO A 155 -9.06 -3.02 0.69
C PRO A 155 -7.76 -2.48 1.30
N ILE A 156 -6.71 -3.30 1.25
CA ILE A 156 -5.42 -3.02 1.90
C ILE A 156 -4.77 -1.73 1.42
N ASP A 157 -4.78 -1.50 0.11
CA ASP A 157 -4.21 -0.31 -0.51
C ASP A 157 -4.97 0.97 -0.09
N GLU A 158 -6.29 0.88 0.07
CA GLU A 158 -7.07 1.98 0.63
C GLU A 158 -6.73 2.20 2.11
N ASP A 159 -6.37 1.16 2.87
CA ASP A 159 -5.85 1.31 4.24
C ASP A 159 -4.52 2.07 4.28
N PHE A 160 -3.60 1.81 3.35
CA PHE A 160 -2.38 2.62 3.18
C PHE A 160 -2.70 4.09 2.90
N SER A 161 -3.80 4.38 2.21
CA SER A 161 -4.23 5.75 1.92
C SER A 161 -4.84 6.51 3.13
N HIS A 162 -4.96 5.84 4.29
CA HIS A 162 -5.39 6.39 5.57
C HIS A 162 -4.31 6.26 6.67
N PRO A 163 -3.08 6.75 6.42
CA PRO A 163 -1.94 6.50 7.30
C PRO A 163 -2.14 7.05 8.73
N TRP A 164 -3.00 8.06 8.90
CA TRP A 164 -3.35 8.64 10.20
C TRP A 164 -4.08 7.67 11.13
N GLU A 165 -4.77 6.66 10.61
CA GLU A 165 -5.44 5.65 11.45
C GLU A 165 -4.45 4.67 12.08
N PHE A 166 -3.22 4.64 11.57
CA PHE A 166 -2.19 3.70 11.98
C PHE A 166 -0.92 4.39 12.46
N ALA A 167 -0.88 5.73 12.49
CA ALA A 167 0.33 6.50 12.79
C ALA A 167 1.55 6.03 11.96
N ILE A 168 1.31 5.67 10.69
CA ILE A 168 2.37 5.23 9.76
C ILE A 168 2.73 6.35 8.79
N ARG A 169 3.90 6.22 8.16
CA ARG A 169 4.40 7.09 7.10
C ARG A 169 4.67 6.27 5.84
N VAL A 170 3.94 6.57 4.78
CA VAL A 170 4.03 5.83 3.50
C VAL A 170 4.72 6.71 2.48
N TRP A 171 5.78 6.20 1.88
CA TRP A 171 6.49 6.76 0.74
C TRP A 171 6.39 5.82 -0.45
N SER A 172 6.57 6.34 -1.65
CA SER A 172 6.70 5.55 -2.88
C SER A 172 8.00 5.90 -3.58
N THR A 173 8.63 4.94 -4.26
CA THR A 173 9.76 5.23 -5.16
C THR A 173 9.27 5.95 -6.41
N SER A 174 10.03 6.94 -6.87
CA SER A 174 9.79 7.61 -8.16
C SER A 174 11.07 7.60 -9.00
N PRO A 175 11.14 6.80 -10.07
CA PRO A 175 10.04 6.04 -10.68
C PRO A 175 9.63 4.77 -9.90
N ASN A 176 8.53 4.13 -10.31
CA ASN A 176 8.21 2.75 -9.91
C ASN A 176 9.38 1.82 -10.31
N LEU A 177 9.77 0.94 -9.39
CA LEU A 177 10.86 -0.04 -9.57
C LEU A 177 10.34 -1.46 -9.82
N VAL A 178 9.05 -1.67 -9.57
CA VAL A 178 8.31 -2.90 -9.84
C VAL A 178 7.17 -2.55 -10.78
N ASP A 179 6.81 -3.47 -11.68
CA ASP A 179 5.60 -3.44 -12.50
C ASP A 179 4.65 -4.55 -12.04
N GLU A 180 3.34 -4.32 -12.22
CA GLU A 180 2.31 -5.34 -12.05
C GLU A 180 2.00 -5.98 -13.41
N VAL A 181 2.06 -7.31 -13.47
CA VAL A 181 2.03 -8.08 -14.72
C VAL A 181 0.91 -9.14 -14.75
N SER A 182 -0.15 -9.00 -13.93
CA SER A 182 -1.31 -9.90 -13.99
C SER A 182 -1.95 -9.97 -15.37
N PRO A 183 -2.06 -8.89 -16.18
CA PRO A 183 -2.67 -9.00 -17.51
C PRO A 183 -1.91 -9.96 -18.43
N GLN A 184 -0.59 -10.06 -18.29
CA GLN A 184 0.26 -10.98 -19.05
C GLN A 184 0.23 -12.40 -18.50
N LEU A 185 -0.20 -12.58 -17.25
CA LEU A 185 -0.26 -13.87 -16.55
C LEU A 185 -1.66 -14.51 -16.52
N GLY A 186 -2.62 -13.97 -17.29
CA GLY A 186 -3.99 -14.50 -17.38
C GLY A 186 -5.08 -13.59 -16.80
N GLY A 187 -4.71 -12.38 -16.36
CA GLY A 187 -5.62 -11.38 -15.83
C GLY A 187 -5.96 -11.57 -14.35
N SER A 188 -6.44 -10.49 -13.71
CA SER A 188 -6.85 -10.51 -12.32
C SER A 188 -8.35 -10.77 -12.18
N ILE A 189 -8.71 -11.88 -11.52
CA ILE A 189 -10.10 -12.17 -11.10
C ILE A 189 -10.67 -11.03 -10.25
N LEU A 190 -9.83 -10.34 -9.48
CA LEU A 190 -10.28 -9.21 -8.66
C LEU A 190 -10.81 -8.04 -9.50
N GLU A 191 -10.21 -7.75 -10.67
CA GLU A 191 -10.59 -6.57 -11.45
C GLU A 191 -11.96 -6.76 -12.13
N SER A 192 -12.29 -7.98 -12.57
CA SER A 192 -13.62 -8.31 -13.08
C SER A 192 -14.70 -8.23 -11.99
N GLU A 193 -14.43 -8.76 -10.79
CA GLU A 193 -15.34 -8.63 -9.65
C GLU A 193 -15.56 -7.16 -9.25
N ARG A 194 -14.52 -6.32 -9.34
CA ARG A 194 -14.61 -4.87 -9.06
C ARG A 194 -15.49 -4.14 -10.06
N SER A 195 -15.39 -4.45 -11.36
CA SER A 195 -16.25 -3.83 -12.38
C SER A 195 -17.73 -4.13 -12.12
N ASP A 196 -18.06 -5.36 -11.71
CA ASP A 196 -19.44 -5.77 -11.43
C ASP A 196 -20.03 -5.08 -10.19
N LEU A 197 -19.21 -4.74 -9.20
CA LEU A 197 -19.66 -3.95 -8.06
C LEU A 197 -19.84 -2.46 -8.40
N ARG A 198 -19.05 -1.93 -9.35
CA ARG A 198 -19.16 -0.51 -9.76
C ARG A 198 -20.47 -0.23 -10.52
N SER A 199 -21.00 -1.21 -11.25
CA SER A 199 -22.25 -1.08 -12.03
C SER A 199 -23.51 -0.98 -11.17
N LYS A 200 -23.48 -1.47 -9.92
CA LYS A 200 -24.62 -1.49 -8.98
C LYS A 200 -24.72 -0.24 -8.08
N ARG A 201 -24.28 0.93 -8.55
CA ARG A 201 -24.20 2.16 -7.74
C ARG A 201 -25.59 2.70 -7.33
N ILE A 202 -25.84 2.77 -6.02
CA ILE A 202 -27.04 3.37 -5.42
C ILE A 202 -26.80 4.88 -5.17
N VAL A 203 -27.71 5.75 -5.63
CA VAL A 203 -27.59 7.22 -5.62
C VAL A 203 -27.33 7.80 -4.21
N VAL A 204 -28.00 7.31 -3.16
CA VAL A 204 -27.81 7.76 -1.76
C VAL A 204 -26.35 7.56 -1.28
N ARG A 205 -25.67 6.52 -1.78
CA ARG A 205 -24.25 6.28 -1.45
C ARG A 205 -23.31 7.31 -2.08
N SER A 206 -23.76 8.06 -3.09
CA SER A 206 -22.97 9.09 -3.76
C SER A 206 -22.72 10.31 -2.87
N VAL A 207 -23.78 10.84 -2.24
CA VAL A 207 -23.68 11.99 -1.32
C VAL A 207 -22.84 11.64 -0.10
N TRP A 208 -23.11 10.48 0.51
CA TRP A 208 -22.29 9.97 1.62
C TRP A 208 -20.83 9.74 1.19
N GLY A 209 -20.61 9.24 -0.03
CA GLY A 209 -19.28 9.07 -0.60
C GLY A 209 -18.52 10.39 -0.75
N ASN A 210 -19.20 11.49 -1.07
CA ASN A 210 -18.58 12.83 -1.11
C ASN A 210 -18.21 13.31 0.29
N PHE A 211 -19.08 13.11 1.28
CA PHE A 211 -18.78 13.40 2.68
C PHE A 211 -17.55 12.61 3.17
N LEU A 212 -17.49 11.31 2.90
CA LEU A 212 -16.33 10.47 3.23
C LEU A 212 -15.04 10.98 2.56
N GLN A 213 -15.13 11.45 1.32
CA GLN A 213 -13.99 12.02 0.61
C GLN A 213 -13.50 13.32 1.24
N ALA A 214 -14.42 14.22 1.61
CA ALA A 214 -14.10 15.47 2.30
C ALA A 214 -13.48 15.18 3.68
N ARG A 215 -14.02 14.22 4.43
CA ARG A 215 -13.46 13.77 5.70
C ARG A 215 -12.05 13.20 5.53
N LYS A 216 -11.83 12.35 4.52
CA LYS A 216 -10.50 11.81 4.16
C LYS A 216 -9.53 12.95 3.85
N PHE A 217 -9.98 13.97 3.11
CA PHE A 217 -9.17 15.14 2.78
C PHE A 217 -8.74 15.93 4.02
N LEU A 218 -9.67 16.26 4.91
CA LEU A 218 -9.36 17.00 6.13
C LEU A 218 -8.39 16.21 7.01
N ARG A 219 -8.63 14.91 7.23
CA ARG A 219 -7.72 14.05 8.01
C ARG A 219 -6.31 13.99 7.41
N SER A 220 -6.22 13.87 6.10
CA SER A 220 -4.97 13.89 5.35
C SER A 220 -4.22 15.23 5.48
N LEU A 221 -4.93 16.36 5.41
CA LEU A 221 -4.34 17.68 5.61
C LEU A 221 -3.77 17.84 7.03
N TRP A 222 -4.52 17.41 8.04
CA TRP A 222 -4.10 17.46 9.44
C TRP A 222 -2.89 16.56 9.70
N TYR A 223 -2.93 15.34 9.17
CA TYR A 223 -1.82 14.39 9.25
C TYR A 223 -0.53 14.96 8.64
N ARG A 224 -0.60 15.57 7.46
CA ARG A 224 0.59 16.19 6.84
C ARG A 224 1.11 17.38 7.63
N ARG A 225 0.23 18.24 8.15
CA ARG A 225 0.63 19.37 9.01
C ARG A 225 1.32 18.91 10.29
N ALA A 226 0.73 17.92 10.98
CA ALA A 226 1.33 17.35 12.18
C ALA A 226 2.69 16.71 11.89
N ARG A 227 2.87 16.10 10.71
CA ARG A 227 4.18 15.56 10.30
C ARG A 227 5.20 16.64 10.02
N ALA A 228 4.83 17.69 9.29
CA ALA A 228 5.74 18.80 8.99
C ALA A 228 6.24 19.49 10.27
N ALA A 229 5.36 19.64 11.27
CA ALA A 229 5.73 20.19 12.57
C ALA A 229 6.68 19.31 13.40
N ASN A 230 6.75 18.00 13.10
CA ASN A 230 7.56 17.02 13.82
C ASN A 230 8.69 16.42 12.94
N ALA A 231 9.05 17.09 11.84
CA ALA A 231 10.10 16.62 10.95
C ALA A 231 11.48 16.96 11.56
N PRO A 232 12.41 16.00 11.67
CA PRO A 232 13.77 16.29 12.11
C PRO A 232 14.49 17.19 11.09
N GLU A 233 15.30 18.13 11.57
CA GLU A 233 15.98 19.18 10.77
C GLU A 233 16.87 18.61 9.64
N THR A 234 17.26 17.34 9.73
CA THR A 234 18.11 16.65 8.74
C THR A 234 17.37 16.16 7.49
N VAL A 235 16.04 16.31 7.41
CA VAL A 235 15.26 15.95 6.22
C VAL A 235 15.05 17.18 5.36
N THR A 236 15.88 17.36 4.34
CA THR A 236 15.65 18.37 3.28
C THR A 236 14.40 17.97 2.48
N THR A 237 13.25 18.41 2.97
CA THR A 237 11.97 18.22 2.29
C THR A 237 11.90 19.26 1.19
N GLN A 238 11.99 18.85 -0.07
CA GLN A 238 11.73 19.76 -1.17
C GLN A 238 10.22 19.77 -1.39
N ALA A 239 9.61 20.97 -1.36
CA ALA A 239 8.29 21.15 -1.93
C ALA A 239 8.41 20.79 -3.41
N ALA A 240 7.54 19.91 -3.90
CA ALA A 240 7.55 19.55 -5.32
C ALA A 240 7.40 20.82 -6.15
N ALA A 241 8.42 21.16 -6.93
CA ALA A 241 8.28 22.14 -8.01
C ALA A 241 7.20 21.63 -8.96
N ASP A 242 6.29 22.50 -9.40
CA ASP A 242 5.25 22.12 -10.36
C ASP A 242 5.95 21.59 -11.62
N ASP A 243 5.85 20.28 -11.84
CA ASP A 243 6.37 19.61 -13.02
C ASP A 243 5.51 20.00 -14.24
N PRO A 244 6.07 20.66 -15.27
CA PRO A 244 5.32 21.11 -16.43
C PRO A 244 4.78 19.97 -17.32
N ALA A 245 5.07 18.70 -17.00
CA ALA A 245 4.64 17.54 -17.79
C ALA A 245 3.17 17.08 -17.56
N ASN A 246 2.32 17.86 -16.89
CA ASN A 246 0.89 17.53 -16.69
C ASN A 246 -0.05 18.70 -17.09
N LEU A 247 0.03 19.13 -18.36
CA LEU A 247 -1.05 19.84 -19.05
C LEU A 247 -1.64 18.93 -20.14
#